data_AF-A0A349UNK1-F1
#
_entry.id   AF-A0A349UNK1-F1
#
_cell.length_a   1.000
_cell.length_b   1.000
_cell.length_c   1.000
_cell.angle_alpha   90.00
_cell.angle_beta   90.00
_cell.angle_gamma   90.00
#
_symmetry.space_group_name_H-M   'P 1'
#
loop_
_entity.id
_entity.type
_entity.pdbx_description
1 polymer ?
#
loop_
_entity_poly.entity_id
_entity_poly.type
_entity_poly.pdbx_seq_one_letter_code
_entity_poly.pdbx_strand_id
1 'polypeptide(L)' 'QTWSEHCVHKTFRSDVRVKDASGKVVEEIPNLIKNTIFRATQELDKPWCISVFQDNAGVIEFDESHAVCFKVETHN' A
#
# COMPACT_ATOMS: atom_id res chain seq x y z
N GLN A 1 -6.23 8.04 -21.00
CA GLN A 1 -5.91 8.47 -19.62
C GLN A 1 -5.68 7.30 -18.66
N THR A 2 -5.48 6.05 -19.11
CA THR A 2 -5.32 4.87 -18.22
C THR A 2 -3.88 4.54 -17.81
N TRP A 3 -2.90 5.34 -18.26
CA TRP A 3 -1.46 5.06 -18.08
C TRP A 3 -0.71 6.19 -17.37
N SER A 4 -1.43 7.19 -16.84
CA SER A 4 -0.82 8.28 -16.07
C SER A 4 -0.28 7.74 -14.74
N GLU A 5 0.70 8.42 -14.17
CA GLU A 5 1.25 8.03 -12.86
C GLU A 5 0.16 7.95 -11.79
N HIS A 6 -0.72 8.94 -11.76
CA HIS A 6 -1.84 9.00 -10.83
C HIS A 6 -2.79 7.81 -10.94
N CYS A 7 -2.99 7.25 -12.14
CA CYS A 7 -3.92 6.14 -12.36
C CYS A 7 -3.30 4.76 -12.13
N VAL A 8 -2.02 4.56 -12.45
CA VAL A 8 -1.38 3.22 -12.36
C VAL A 8 -0.33 3.09 -11.26
N HIS A 9 -0.01 4.19 -10.59
CA HIS A 9 0.92 4.26 -9.46
C HIS A 9 2.29 3.63 -9.78
N LYS A 10 2.97 4.08 -10.85
CA LYS A 10 4.22 3.43 -11.32
C LYS A 10 5.31 3.51 -10.28
N THR A 11 5.45 4.65 -9.60
CA THR A 11 6.44 4.85 -8.53
C THR A 11 6.21 3.88 -7.38
N PHE A 12 4.97 3.79 -6.90
CA PHE A 12 4.60 2.84 -5.83
C PHE A 12 4.79 1.38 -6.24
N ARG A 13 4.72 1.06 -7.55
CA ARG A 13 4.95 -0.30 -8.07
C ARG A 13 6.38 -0.59 -8.47
N SER A 14 7.26 0.41 -8.47
CA SER A 14 8.65 0.29 -8.90
C SER A 14 9.58 -0.26 -7.82
N ASP A 15 10.77 -0.69 -8.23
CA ASP A 15 11.86 -1.06 -7.34
C ASP A 15 12.64 0.19 -6.91
N VAL A 16 12.94 0.28 -5.62
CA VAL A 16 13.68 1.40 -5.02
C VAL A 16 15.05 0.92 -4.56
N ARG A 17 16.09 1.70 -4.88
CA ARG A 17 17.46 1.49 -4.38
C ARG A 17 17.90 2.73 -3.62
N VAL A 18 18.11 2.60 -2.32
CA VAL A 18 18.59 3.69 -1.47
C VAL A 18 20.11 3.66 -1.48
N LYS A 19 20.72 4.82 -1.70
CA LYS A 19 22.17 4.99 -1.69
C LYS A 19 22.59 5.95 -0.57
N ASP A 20 23.73 5.66 0.04
CA ASP A 20 24.36 6.60 0.97
C ASP A 20 25.07 7.75 0.23
N ALA A 21 25.68 8.67 0.99
CA ALA A 21 26.42 9.81 0.43
C ALA A 21 27.65 9.40 -0.40
N SER A 22 28.15 8.17 -0.24
CA SER A 22 29.26 7.62 -1.03
C SER A 22 28.78 6.98 -2.35
N GLY A 23 27.47 6.90 -2.56
CA GLY A 23 26.85 6.27 -3.74
C GLY A 23 26.69 4.75 -3.61
N LYS A 24 27.04 4.16 -2.46
CA LYS A 24 26.85 2.73 -2.19
C LYS A 24 25.37 2.45 -1.93
N VAL A 25 24.83 1.39 -2.55
CA VAL A 25 23.48 0.92 -2.27
C VAL A 25 23.44 0.34 -0.86
N VAL A 26 22.60 0.91 0.00
CA VAL A 26 22.42 0.50 1.40
C VAL A 26 21.12 -0.26 1.61
N GLU A 27 20.14 -0.10 0.72
CA GLU A 27 18.85 -0.78 0.79
C GLU A 27 18.29 -0.98 -0.61
N GLU A 28 17.67 -2.14 -0.83
CA GLU A 28 16.89 -2.41 -2.03
C GLU A 28 15.48 -2.84 -1.60
N ILE A 29 14.47 -2.17 -2.15
CA ILE A 29 13.07 -2.44 -1.89
C ILE A 29 12.43 -2.79 -3.24
N PRO A 30 12.37 -4.09 -3.59
CA PRO A 30 11.63 -4.52 -4.78
C PRO A 30 10.16 -4.15 -4.60
N ASN A 31 9.50 -3.56 -5.60
CA ASN A 31 8.10 -3.13 -5.55
C ASN A 31 7.69 -2.43 -4.23
N LEU A 32 7.87 -1.11 -4.17
CA LEU A 32 7.72 -0.31 -2.96
C LEU A 32 6.45 -0.61 -2.16
N ILE A 33 5.27 -0.56 -2.78
CA ILE A 33 3.99 -0.75 -2.07
C ILE A 33 3.79 -2.19 -1.58
N LYS A 34 4.24 -3.18 -2.36
CA LYS A 34 4.11 -4.60 -1.98
C LYS A 34 4.99 -4.93 -0.77
N ASN A 35 6.24 -4.47 -0.78
CA ASN A 35 7.21 -4.77 0.27
C ASN A 35 7.12 -3.88 1.51
N THR A 36 6.21 -2.90 1.52
CA THR A 36 5.96 -2.06 2.70
C THR A 36 4.57 -2.32 3.25
N ILE A 37 3.57 -1.63 2.73
CA ILE A 37 2.21 -1.61 3.28
C ILE A 37 1.55 -2.98 3.13
N PHE A 38 1.60 -3.60 1.94
CA PHE A 38 0.93 -4.89 1.73
C PHE A 38 1.58 -5.99 2.59
N ARG A 39 2.91 -6.08 2.60
CA ARG A 39 3.64 -7.06 3.41
C ARG A 39 3.28 -6.92 4.88
N ALA A 40 3.33 -5.70 5.44
CA ALA A 40 2.98 -5.48 6.84
C ALA A 40 1.52 -5.87 7.14
N THR A 41 0.57 -5.56 6.25
CA THR A 41 -0.83 -5.99 6.42
C THR A 41 -0.97 -7.51 6.38
N GLN A 42 -0.26 -8.18 5.46
CA GLN A 42 -0.27 -9.65 5.34
C GLN A 42 0.39 -10.34 6.53
N GLU A 43 1.50 -9.81 7.05
CA GLU A 43 2.20 -10.36 8.23
C GLU A 43 1.37 -10.21 9.51
N LEU A 44 0.61 -9.13 9.63
CA LEU A 44 -0.28 -8.91 10.78
C LEU A 44 -1.50 -9.84 10.77
N ASP A 45 -1.96 -10.24 9.57
CA ASP A 45 -3.07 -11.16 9.30
C ASP A 45 -4.24 -11.02 10.27
N LYS A 46 -4.77 -9.80 10.37
CA LYS A 46 -5.85 -9.51 11.32
C LYS A 46 -7.19 -9.99 10.77
N PRO A 47 -7.95 -10.83 11.52
CA PRO A 47 -9.21 -11.39 11.02
C PRO A 47 -10.28 -10.33 10.79
N TRP A 48 -10.24 -9.22 11.53
CA TRP A 48 -11.17 -8.10 11.35
C TRP A 48 -10.91 -7.27 10.08
N CYS A 49 -9.82 -7.51 9.35
CA CYS A 49 -9.54 -6.85 8.06
C CYS A 49 -10.27 -7.56 6.92
N ILE A 50 -11.58 -7.35 6.81
CA ILE A 50 -12.45 -8.11 5.88
C ILE A 50 -12.33 -7.70 4.41
N SER A 51 -11.89 -6.47 4.09
CA SER A 51 -11.52 -6.07 2.72
C SER A 51 -10.40 -5.04 2.73
N VAL A 52 -9.22 -5.43 2.22
CA VAL A 52 -8.04 -4.55 2.13
C VAL A 52 -7.35 -4.76 0.80
N PHE A 53 -7.06 -3.67 0.08
CA PHE A 53 -6.44 -3.65 -1.26
C PHE A 53 -7.22 -4.34 -2.39
N GLN A 54 -8.51 -4.61 -2.19
CA GLN A 54 -9.38 -5.23 -3.19
C GLN A 54 -10.37 -4.24 -3.81
N ASP A 55 -10.57 -3.09 -3.16
CA ASP A 55 -11.52 -2.06 -3.56
C ASP A 55 -10.91 -0.66 -3.33
N ASN A 56 -11.67 0.37 -3.68
CA ASN A 56 -11.30 1.77 -3.53
C ASN A 56 -11.20 2.21 -2.07
N ALA A 57 -11.80 1.48 -1.12
CA ALA A 57 -11.74 1.75 0.31
C ALA A 57 -11.34 0.48 1.10
N GLY A 58 -10.80 0.68 2.30
CA GLY A 58 -10.56 -0.42 3.24
C GLY A 58 -11.76 -0.62 4.16
N VAL A 59 -12.04 -1.88 4.49
CA VAL A 59 -13.15 -2.26 5.38
C VAL A 59 -12.65 -3.13 6.51
N ILE A 60 -13.02 -2.77 7.74
CA ILE A 60 -12.79 -3.57 8.94
C ILE A 60 -14.11 -3.94 9.63
N GLU A 61 -14.16 -5.09 10.27
CA GLU A 61 -15.24 -5.48 11.17
C GLU A 61 -15.27 -4.53 12.39
N PHE A 62 -16.47 -4.17 12.83
CA PHE A 62 -16.69 -3.36 14.03
C PHE A 62 -17.49 -4.12 15.09
N ASP A 63 -18.61 -4.73 14.70
CA ASP A 63 -19.42 -5.63 15.51
C ASP A 63 -20.08 -6.72 14.64
N GLU A 64 -20.90 -7.59 15.25
CA GLU A 64 -21.56 -8.73 14.58
C GLU A 64 -22.42 -8.35 13.37
N SER A 65 -22.84 -7.09 13.26
CA SER A 65 -23.78 -6.58 12.26
C SER A 65 -23.24 -5.40 11.45
N HIS A 66 -22.11 -4.81 11.85
CA HIS A 66 -21.56 -3.61 11.25
C HIS A 66 -20.06 -3.72 10.92
N ALA A 67 -19.69 -3.00 9.86
CA ALA A 67 -18.31 -2.80 9.45
C ALA A 67 -18.04 -1.31 9.25
N VAL A 68 -16.78 -0.91 9.43
CA VAL A 68 -16.31 0.45 9.16
C VAL A 68 -15.58 0.47 7.83
N CYS A 69 -16.09 1.26 6.90
CA CYS A 69 -15.44 1.57 5.63
C CYS A 69 -14.71 2.91 5.73
N PHE A 70 -13.44 2.95 5.35
CA PHE A 70 -12.62 4.15 5.44
C PHE A 70 -11.74 4.34 4.20
N LYS A 71 -11.67 5.61 3.75
CA LYS A 71 -10.87 6.03 2.61
C LYS A 71 -10.43 7.48 2.80
N VAL A 72 -9.18 7.76 2.43
CA VAL A 72 -8.62 9.10 2.35
C VAL A 72 -7.99 9.28 0.98
N GLU A 73 -8.27 10.42 0.35
CA GLU A 73 -7.68 10.85 -0.91
C GLU A 73 -7.26 12.32 -0.79
N THR A 74 -6.35 12.73 -1.66
CA THR A 74 -5.85 14.11 -1.73
C THR A 74 -6.32 14.77 -3.02
N HIS A 75 -6.54 16.08 -2.98
CA HIS A 75 -6.77 16.89 -4.17
C HIS A 75 -5.83 18.09 -4.18
N ASN A 76 -4.55 17.79 -4.43
CA ASN A 76 -3.45 18.75 -4.45
C ASN A 76 -3.39 19.55 -5.76
#